data_AF-A0A6A3B0P4-F1
#
_entry.id   AF-A0A6A3B0P4-F1
#
_cell.length_a   1.000
_cell.length_b   1.000
_cell.length_c   1.000
_cell.angle_alpha   90.00
_cell.angle_beta   90.00
_cell.angle_gamma   90.00
#
_symmetry.space_group_name_H-M   'P 1'
#
loop_
_entity.id
_entity.type
_entity.pdbx_description
1 polymer ?
#
loop_
_entity_poly.entity_id
_entity_poly.type
_entity_poly.pdbx_seq_one_letter_code
_entity_poly.pdbx_strand_id
1 'polypeptide(L)'
;MEEEAIRCDEILAEGQVMGVPSAPFHLRVNHPTRPDKACRLGYKAKQGYVVYRVRVRRGGRKRPVPKVNPAHNAISNDPRINWICNPVHKHRELRGLTSAGKKYRGLRGNGHLHHKAQPSRRANWKRNNTHSLRLYR
;
A
#
# COMPACT_ATOMS: atom_id res chain seq x y z
N MET A 1 7.22 24.98 5.19
CA MET A 1 7.02 26.14 4.31
C MET A 1 7.35 25.68 2.92
N GLU A 2 6.46 25.41 1.99
CA GLU A 2 4.99 25.36 1.84
C GLU A 2 4.87 24.71 0.44
N GLU A 3 4.21 23.57 0.26
CA GLU A 3 2.80 23.54 -0.19
C GLU A 3 2.53 24.69 -1.19
N GLU A 4 2.49 24.48 -2.51
CA GLU A 4 1.39 23.82 -3.19
C GLU A 4 1.87 23.20 -4.51
N ALA A 5 2.25 21.92 -4.46
CA ALA A 5 2.05 21.06 -5.61
C ALA A 5 0.53 20.98 -5.83
N ILE A 6 0.01 21.75 -6.78
CA ILE A 6 -1.40 21.74 -7.15
C ILE A 6 -1.74 20.32 -7.61
N ARG A 7 -2.29 19.56 -6.65
CA ARG A 7 -3.07 18.34 -6.85
C ARG A 7 -4.16 18.67 -7.85
N CYS A 8 -3.91 18.33 -9.11
CA CYS A 8 -4.96 18.14 -10.09
C CYS A 8 -5.55 16.74 -9.91
N ASP A 9 -6.15 16.47 -8.75
CA ASP A 9 -6.97 15.26 -8.57
C ASP A 9 -8.40 15.60 -9.00
N GLU A 10 -8.90 14.98 -10.08
CA GLU A 10 -9.96 13.93 -10.05
C GLU A 10 -11.39 14.57 -9.97
N ILE A 11 -12.44 14.34 -10.79
CA ILE A 11 -13.02 13.16 -11.48
C ILE A 11 -14.07 13.64 -12.52
N LEU A 12 -14.04 13.01 -13.70
CA LEU A 12 -15.03 12.62 -14.72
C LEU A 12 -16.49 13.14 -14.69
N ALA A 13 -17.01 13.53 -15.87
CA ALA A 13 -18.38 13.22 -16.31
C ALA A 13 -18.43 13.08 -17.84
N GLU A 14 -18.73 11.85 -18.27
CA GLU A 14 -19.53 11.42 -19.43
C GLU A 14 -19.37 12.11 -20.80
N GLY A 15 -18.87 11.34 -21.78
CA GLY A 15 -18.80 11.74 -23.18
C GLY A 15 -17.86 10.83 -23.96
N GLN A 16 -18.40 9.72 -24.44
CA GLN A 16 -17.72 8.65 -25.17
C GLN A 16 -17.00 9.16 -26.44
N VAL A 17 -15.69 8.94 -26.56
CA VAL A 17 -15.06 8.62 -27.85
C VAL A 17 -14.03 7.52 -27.65
N MET A 18 -14.24 6.47 -28.43
CA MET A 18 -13.45 5.26 -28.55
C MET A 18 -11.96 5.54 -28.82
N GLY A 19 -11.09 4.81 -28.09
CA GLY A 19 -9.75 4.42 -28.53
C GLY A 19 -8.67 5.51 -28.60
N VAL A 20 -7.85 5.64 -27.54
CA VAL A 20 -6.38 5.79 -27.65
C VAL A 20 -5.70 5.57 -26.29
N PRO A 21 -5.21 4.34 -25.98
CA PRO A 21 -4.41 4.08 -24.79
C PRO A 21 -2.91 4.36 -24.99
N SER A 22 -2.51 5.37 -25.79
CA SER A 22 -1.12 5.57 -26.21
C SER A 22 -0.51 6.95 -25.92
N ALA A 23 -1.21 7.85 -25.22
CA ALA A 23 -0.62 9.15 -24.88
C ALA A 23 0.54 8.99 -23.87
N PRO A 24 1.68 9.69 -24.06
CA PRO A 24 2.84 9.61 -23.17
C PRO A 24 2.51 10.13 -21.75
N PHE A 25 3.25 9.64 -20.75
CA PHE A 25 3.05 9.97 -19.33
C PHE A 25 3.08 11.49 -19.04
N HIS A 26 3.95 12.20 -19.77
CA HIS A 26 4.00 13.65 -19.83
C HIS A 26 3.65 14.08 -21.27
N LEU A 27 2.65 14.94 -21.43
CA LEU A 27 2.26 15.48 -22.72
C LEU A 27 2.27 17.02 -22.64
N ARG A 28 3.09 17.65 -23.47
CA ARG A 28 3.02 19.11 -23.67
C ARG A 28 1.74 19.44 -24.43
N VAL A 29 1.03 20.48 -23.98
CA VAL A 29 -0.21 20.94 -24.62
C VAL A 29 -0.06 22.42 -24.99
N ASN A 30 -0.63 22.80 -26.13
CA ASN A 30 -0.53 24.18 -26.66
C ASN A 30 -1.37 25.18 -25.85
N HIS A 31 -2.52 24.76 -25.33
CA HIS A 31 -3.40 25.58 -24.49
C HIS A 31 -3.93 24.76 -23.30
N PRO A 32 -4.14 25.37 -22.12
CA PRO A 32 -4.65 24.67 -20.96
C PRO A 32 -6.07 24.16 -21.25
N THR A 33 -6.34 22.91 -20.89
CA THR A 33 -7.69 22.32 -21.02
C THR A 33 -8.73 23.03 -20.14
N ARG A 34 -8.28 23.76 -19.10
CA ARG A 34 -9.12 24.57 -18.20
C ARG A 34 -8.51 25.96 -18.01
N PRO A 35 -8.82 26.92 -18.89
CA PRO A 35 -8.23 28.27 -18.82
C PRO A 35 -8.61 28.99 -17.52
N ASP A 36 -9.84 28.87 -17.02
CA ASP A 36 -10.29 29.59 -15.82
C ASP A 36 -9.49 29.23 -14.57
N LYS A 37 -9.22 27.93 -14.38
CA LYS A 37 -8.40 27.43 -13.27
C LYS A 37 -6.93 27.77 -13.50
N ALA A 38 -6.44 27.66 -14.74
CA ALA A 38 -5.06 27.99 -15.07
C ALA A 38 -4.76 29.47 -14.75
N CYS A 39 -5.66 30.40 -15.14
CA CYS A 39 -5.51 31.83 -14.87
C CYS A 39 -5.48 32.13 -13.36
N ARG A 40 -6.33 31.45 -12.57
CA ARG A 40 -6.29 31.54 -11.09
C ARG A 40 -4.95 31.10 -10.50
N LEU A 41 -4.31 30.12 -11.12
CA LEU A 41 -2.99 29.59 -10.74
C LEU A 41 -1.82 30.36 -11.37
N GLY A 42 -2.08 31.50 -12.01
CA GLY A 42 -1.05 32.39 -12.55
C GLY A 42 -0.69 32.19 -14.02
N TYR A 43 -1.40 31.35 -14.76
CA TYR A 43 -1.25 31.27 -16.23
C TYR A 43 -1.68 32.59 -16.88
N LYS A 44 -0.86 33.08 -17.81
CA LYS A 44 -1.21 34.20 -18.71
C LYS A 44 -0.95 33.76 -20.14
N ALA A 45 -1.86 34.10 -21.05
CA ALA A 45 -1.72 33.80 -22.48
C ALA A 45 -0.68 34.75 -23.12
N LYS A 46 0.60 34.48 -22.84
CA LYS A 46 1.75 35.20 -23.39
C LYS A 46 2.87 34.22 -23.75
N GLN A 47 3.74 34.61 -24.68
CA GLN A 47 4.90 33.80 -25.06
C GLN A 47 5.78 33.53 -23.83
N GLY A 48 6.19 32.27 -23.65
CA GLY A 48 6.99 31.82 -22.50
C GLY A 48 6.27 30.88 -21.51
N TYR A 49 4.95 30.71 -21.61
CA TYR A 49 4.20 29.75 -20.79
C TYR A 49 4.09 28.41 -21.51
N VAL A 50 4.42 27.31 -20.82
CA VAL A 50 4.28 25.94 -21.34
C VAL A 50 3.42 25.14 -20.38
N VAL A 51 2.36 24.49 -20.91
CA VAL A 51 1.44 23.67 -20.12
C VAL A 51 1.70 22.20 -20.38
N TYR A 52 1.84 21.41 -19.31
CA TYR A 52 2.01 19.96 -19.39
C TYR A 52 0.82 19.23 -18.73
N ARG A 53 0.39 18.14 -19.35
CA ARG A 53 -0.52 17.15 -18.75
C ARG A 53 0.30 15.95 -18.29
N VAL A 54 0.22 15.65 -17.00
CA VAL A 54 0.91 14.53 -16.37
C VAL A 54 -0.12 13.55 -15.81
N ARG A 55 0.02 12.26 -16.12
CA ARG A 55 -0.88 11.21 -15.61
C ARG A 55 -0.29 10.52 -14.39
N VAL A 56 -0.84 10.76 -13.19
CA VAL A 56 -0.43 10.05 -11.97
C VAL A 56 -1.22 8.74 -11.83
N ARG A 57 -0.56 7.64 -11.45
CA ARG A 57 -1.25 6.36 -11.17
C ARG A 57 -1.97 6.45 -9.82
N ARG A 58 -3.27 6.18 -9.82
CA ARG A 58 -4.09 6.07 -8.60
C ARG A 58 -3.70 4.80 -7.82
N GLY A 59 -3.64 4.91 -6.48
CA GLY A 59 -3.29 3.80 -5.57
C GLY A 59 -2.15 4.14 -4.60
N GLY A 60 -2.02 3.37 -3.52
CA GLY A 60 -1.01 3.60 -2.48
C GLY A 60 0.39 3.10 -2.87
N ARG A 61 1.43 3.85 -2.50
CA ARG A 61 2.83 3.39 -2.62
C ARG A 61 3.08 2.24 -1.63
N LYS A 62 3.42 1.05 -2.14
CA LYS A 62 3.81 -0.09 -1.29
C LYS A 62 5.07 0.29 -0.50
N ARG A 63 5.00 0.22 0.84
CA ARG A 63 6.17 0.46 1.71
C ARG A 63 7.28 -0.54 1.36
N PRO A 64 8.54 -0.10 1.15
CA PRO A 64 9.66 -1.01 0.95
C PRO A 64 9.82 -1.86 2.21
N VAL A 65 9.92 -3.18 2.03
CA VAL A 65 10.20 -4.11 3.14
C VAL A 65 11.70 -4.40 3.10
N PRO A 66 12.47 -4.03 4.14
CA PRO A 66 13.89 -4.35 4.18
C PRO A 66 14.05 -5.88 4.18
N LYS A 67 14.83 -6.38 3.22
CA LYS A 67 15.22 -7.80 3.16
C LYS A 67 16.55 -7.94 3.89
N VAL A 68 16.63 -8.89 4.80
CA VAL A 68 17.87 -9.24 5.49
C VAL A 68 18.46 -10.46 4.80
N ASN A 69 19.77 -10.47 4.54
CA ASN A 69 20.50 -11.66 4.10
C ASN A 69 20.98 -12.45 5.33
N PRO A 70 20.40 -13.62 5.65
CA PRO A 70 20.79 -14.39 6.84
C PRO A 70 22.20 -14.98 6.76
N ALA A 71 22.75 -15.16 5.56
CA ALA A 71 24.08 -15.75 5.36
C ALA A 71 25.23 -14.75 5.61
N HIS A 72 24.93 -13.48 5.87
CA HIS A 72 25.95 -12.45 6.10
C HIS A 72 26.41 -12.45 7.57
N ASN A 73 27.72 -12.47 7.80
CA ASN A 73 28.31 -12.57 9.15
C ASN A 73 27.83 -11.45 10.09
N ALA A 74 27.67 -10.21 9.61
CA ALA A 74 27.18 -9.12 10.45
C ALA A 74 25.74 -9.33 10.97
N ILE A 75 24.92 -10.14 10.27
CA ILE A 75 23.57 -10.46 10.71
C ILE A 75 23.60 -11.65 11.68
N SER A 76 24.43 -12.67 11.40
CA SER A 76 24.57 -13.83 12.27
C SER A 76 25.14 -13.48 13.64
N ASN A 77 26.08 -12.53 13.68
CA ASN A 77 26.78 -12.15 14.91
C ASN A 77 26.04 -11.06 15.72
N ASP A 78 25.04 -10.37 15.16
CA ASP A 78 24.29 -9.32 15.87
C ASP A 78 23.19 -9.93 16.77
N PRO A 79 23.29 -9.82 18.11
CA PRO A 79 22.31 -10.40 19.03
C PRO A 79 20.90 -9.78 18.92
N ARG A 80 20.76 -8.61 18.28
CA ARG A 80 19.45 -7.95 18.11
C ARG A 80 18.66 -8.50 16.92
N ILE A 81 19.36 -8.96 15.89
CA ILE A 81 18.75 -9.31 14.59
C ILE A 81 18.91 -10.80 14.27
N ASN A 82 19.92 -11.48 14.81
CA ASN A 82 20.24 -12.88 14.49
C ASN A 82 19.08 -13.88 14.68
N TRP A 83 18.05 -13.54 15.46
CA TRP A 83 16.81 -14.32 15.53
C TRP A 83 16.22 -14.60 14.15
N ILE A 84 16.38 -13.69 13.18
CA ILE A 84 15.88 -13.85 11.81
C ILE A 84 16.55 -15.01 11.05
N CYS A 85 17.76 -15.42 11.47
CA CYS A 85 18.53 -16.47 10.81
C CYS A 85 18.02 -17.89 11.13
N ASN A 86 17.24 -18.06 12.20
CA ASN A 86 16.69 -19.36 12.54
C ASN A 86 15.73 -19.86 11.44
N PRO A 87 15.74 -21.17 11.12
CA PRO A 87 14.95 -21.73 10.02
C PRO A 87 13.44 -21.52 10.17
N VAL A 88 12.95 -21.38 11.41
CA VAL A 88 11.55 -21.04 11.72
C VAL A 88 11.09 -19.68 11.17
N HIS A 89 12.03 -18.80 10.79
CA HIS A 89 11.77 -17.47 10.24
C HIS A 89 11.92 -17.38 8.71
N LYS A 90 12.02 -18.52 8.01
CA LYS A 90 11.91 -18.57 6.54
C LYS A 90 10.49 -18.16 6.09
N HIS A 91 10.38 -17.47 4.96
CA HIS A 91 9.10 -17.13 4.33
C HIS A 91 8.03 -16.53 5.27
N ARG A 92 8.42 -15.56 6.12
CA ARG A 92 7.49 -14.87 7.04
C ARG A 92 6.42 -14.07 6.28
N GLU A 93 6.75 -13.61 5.09
CA GLU A 93 5.87 -12.92 4.15
C GLU A 93 4.72 -13.81 3.68
N LEU A 94 5.01 -15.05 3.28
CA LEU A 94 3.99 -16.01 2.83
C LEU A 94 3.08 -16.46 3.98
N ARG A 95 3.63 -16.55 5.20
CA ARG A 95 2.86 -16.91 6.41
C ARG A 95 2.12 -15.73 7.06
N GLY A 96 2.22 -14.53 6.50
CA GLY A 96 1.56 -13.34 7.03
C GLY A 96 2.04 -12.93 8.42
N LEU A 97 3.32 -13.16 8.73
CA LEU A 97 3.95 -12.79 10.01
C LEU A 97 4.62 -11.39 9.97
N THR A 98 4.66 -10.77 8.80
CA THR A 98 5.10 -9.38 8.62
C THR A 98 4.10 -8.41 9.24
N SER A 99 4.53 -7.17 9.48
CA SER A 99 3.69 -6.10 10.04
C SER A 99 2.42 -5.82 9.22
N ALA A 100 2.49 -6.00 7.89
CA ALA A 100 1.34 -5.91 6.98
C ALA A 100 0.44 -7.15 7.09
N GLY A 101 1.02 -8.35 7.10
CA GLY A 101 0.28 -9.59 7.28
C GLY A 101 -0.48 -9.64 8.60
N LYS A 102 0.15 -9.22 9.71
CA LYS A 102 -0.50 -9.10 11.02
C LYS A 102 -1.66 -8.09 11.02
N LYS A 103 -1.54 -6.98 10.26
CA LYS A 103 -2.62 -5.99 10.11
C LYS A 103 -3.84 -6.62 9.43
N TYR A 104 -3.64 -7.26 8.27
CA TYR A 104 -4.72 -7.90 7.52
C TYR A 104 -5.37 -9.05 8.31
N ARG A 105 -4.59 -9.81 9.08
CA ARG A 105 -5.08 -10.89 9.95
C ARG A 105 -5.86 -10.40 11.18
N GLY A 106 -5.89 -9.10 11.46
CA GLY A 106 -6.56 -8.52 12.63
C GLY A 106 -5.81 -8.74 13.95
N LEU A 107 -4.50 -8.99 13.89
CA LEU A 107 -3.64 -9.33 15.05
C LEU A 107 -2.94 -8.11 15.67
N ARG A 108 -3.35 -6.88 15.32
CA ARG A 108 -2.78 -5.65 15.89
C ARG A 108 -3.49 -5.18 17.15
N GLY A 109 -4.71 -5.63 17.39
CA GLY A 109 -5.47 -5.30 18.59
C GLY A 109 -5.62 -6.49 19.51
N ASN A 110 -5.84 -6.16 20.78
CA ASN A 110 -6.11 -7.10 21.87
C ASN A 110 -7.51 -6.83 22.45
N GLY A 111 -8.01 -7.75 23.28
CA GLY A 111 -9.30 -7.61 23.95
C GLY A 111 -10.50 -8.15 23.16
N HIS A 112 -11.70 -7.77 23.60
CA HIS A 112 -12.95 -8.39 23.17
C HIS A 112 -13.23 -8.31 21.65
N LEU A 113 -12.79 -7.26 20.94
CA LEU A 113 -12.98 -7.14 19.49
C LEU A 113 -12.10 -8.10 18.68
N HIS A 114 -11.04 -8.64 19.29
CA HIS A 114 -10.03 -9.44 18.60
C HIS A 114 -10.05 -10.93 18.98
N HIS A 115 -10.88 -11.33 19.95
CA HIS A 115 -10.88 -12.68 20.49
C HIS A 115 -11.15 -13.76 19.42
N LYS A 116 -11.96 -13.47 18.40
CA LYS A 116 -12.25 -14.38 17.27
C LYS A 116 -11.08 -14.52 16.28
N ALA A 117 -10.17 -13.55 16.24
CA ALA A 117 -8.99 -13.58 15.36
C ALA A 117 -7.78 -14.27 16.01
N GLN A 118 -7.76 -14.41 17.34
CA GLN A 118 -6.64 -14.95 18.11
C GLN A 118 -6.80 -16.45 18.39
N PRO A 119 -5.73 -17.28 18.28
CA PRO A 119 -4.40 -16.98 17.72
C PRO A 119 -4.39 -16.94 16.18
N SER A 120 -5.37 -17.61 15.57
CA SER A 120 -5.78 -17.45 14.17
C SER A 120 -7.26 -17.77 14.07
N ARG A 121 -7.96 -17.23 13.07
CA ARG A 121 -9.38 -17.52 12.84
C ARG A 121 -9.66 -19.02 12.72
N ARG A 122 -8.80 -19.76 11.99
CA ARG A 122 -8.92 -21.23 11.84
C ARG A 122 -8.72 -21.96 13.16
N ALA A 123 -7.72 -21.58 13.95
CA ALA A 123 -7.48 -22.19 15.26
C ALA A 123 -8.65 -21.92 16.22
N ASN A 124 -9.21 -20.70 16.19
CA ASN A 124 -10.37 -20.34 17.00
C ASN A 124 -11.61 -21.15 16.59
N TRP A 125 -11.90 -21.21 15.28
CA TRP A 125 -13.00 -22.01 14.74
C TRP A 125 -12.85 -23.49 15.13
N LYS A 126 -11.66 -24.07 14.97
CA LYS A 126 -11.41 -25.47 15.36
C LYS A 126 -11.71 -25.67 16.84
N ARG A 127 -11.24 -24.79 17.73
CA ARG A 127 -11.50 -24.90 19.17
C ARG A 127 -12.99 -24.91 19.50
N ASN A 128 -13.77 -24.03 18.90
CA ASN A 128 -15.19 -23.87 19.25
C ASN A 128 -16.08 -24.96 18.62
N ASN A 129 -15.68 -25.53 17.49
CA ASN A 129 -16.46 -26.53 16.75
C ASN A 129 -15.97 -27.97 16.97
N THR A 130 -14.85 -28.18 17.68
CA THR A 130 -14.39 -29.52 18.03
C THR A 130 -15.24 -30.04 19.18
N HIS A 131 -16.01 -31.11 18.95
CA HIS A 131 -16.76 -31.77 20.01
C HIS A 131 -15.81 -32.37 21.06
N SER A 132 -15.99 -31.98 22.32
CA SER A 132 -15.22 -32.52 23.44
C SER A 132 -15.94 -33.74 24.00
N LEU A 133 -15.39 -34.93 23.74
CA LEU A 133 -15.83 -36.17 24.36
C LEU A 133 -14.91 -36.45 25.54
N ARG A 134 -15.40 -36.18 26.76
CA ARG A 134 -14.66 -36.49 27.99
C ARG A 134 -14.84 -37.96 28.33
N LEU A 135 -13.77 -38.60 28.81
CA LEU A 135 -13.75 -40.01 29.20
C LEU A 135 -14.73 -40.30 30.35
N TYR A 136 -14.95 -39.31 31.22
CA TYR A 136 -15.96 -39.32 32.29
C TYR A 136 -16.75 -38.01 32.25
N ARG A 137 -18.05 -38.08 32.55
CA ARG A 137 -18.96 -36.93 32.55
C ARG A 137 -19.47 -36.65 33.95
#